data_AF-A0A925CEB1-F1
#
_entry.id   AF-A0A925CEB1-F1
#
_cell.length_a   1.000
_cell.length_b   1.000
_cell.length_c   1.000
_cell.angle_alpha   90.00
_cell.angle_beta   90.00
_cell.angle_gamma   90.00
#
_symmetry.space_group_name_H-M   'P 1'
#
loop_
_entity.id
_entity.type
_entity.pdbx_description
1 polymer ?
#
loop_
_entity_poly.entity_id
_entity_poly.type
_entity_poly.pdbx_seq_one_letter_code
_entity_poly.pdbx_strand_id
1 'polypeptide(L)'
;MSVLDLTGVSLVGADFDMTVADSFTPPPGGVGVPQACEHALEALFGEHGKPLLEKIGGFVNQSPGELMQAIFTMGMKLPLAAMARNYFEREADYLRECVPIGKGHPLVWEENNQFNIVLELFVRAKLRPLVAQISKTWPVPSPGFFEFVQSLRGFGIPFGIITAGHDVFIQNFFAVHEVEVPVLLTGDDIRGSKHDGIEKPDAKLFELFLEKFGWMQPIAASSILYLGDDINRDGGLAHNTGVRFGLYSPFTVYSERNWSPRTFQFGHFSDLTHALRAGQMQAAE
;
A
#
# COMPACT_ATOMS: atom_id res chain seq x y z
N MET A 1 17.18 23.85 3.87
CA MET A 1 16.16 23.38 2.92
C MET A 1 16.78 23.40 1.54
N SER A 2 17.15 22.23 1.03
CA SER A 2 17.58 22.07 -0.36
C SER A 2 16.43 22.50 -1.29
N VAL A 3 16.77 23.16 -2.39
CA VAL A 3 15.78 23.46 -3.44
C VAL A 3 15.33 22.13 -4.04
N LEU A 4 14.01 21.92 -4.10
CA LEU A 4 13.42 20.75 -4.70
C LEU A 4 13.67 20.78 -6.21
N ASP A 5 14.62 19.97 -6.69
CA ASP A 5 14.98 19.89 -8.12
C ASP A 5 14.48 18.58 -8.73
N LEU A 6 13.41 18.60 -9.53
CA LEU A 6 12.87 17.40 -10.19
C LEU A 6 13.36 17.22 -11.63
N THR A 7 14.45 17.89 -12.01
CA THR A 7 15.05 17.75 -13.34
C THR A 7 15.51 16.31 -13.59
N GLY A 8 15.28 15.80 -14.80
CA GLY A 8 15.68 14.46 -15.22
C GLY A 8 14.84 13.31 -14.64
N VAL A 9 13.75 13.58 -13.93
CA VAL A 9 12.82 12.53 -13.48
C VAL A 9 12.12 11.90 -14.70
N SER A 10 12.21 10.58 -14.81
CA SER A 10 11.65 9.76 -15.90
C SER A 10 10.61 8.74 -15.42
N LEU A 11 10.49 8.52 -14.10
CA LEU A 11 9.47 7.69 -13.46
C LEU A 11 9.17 8.24 -12.07
N VAL A 12 7.89 8.26 -11.70
CA VAL A 12 7.47 8.49 -10.32
C VAL A 12 6.76 7.25 -9.77
N GLY A 13 7.27 6.71 -8.67
CA GLY A 13 6.57 5.73 -7.84
C GLY A 13 6.07 6.38 -6.55
N ALA A 14 4.99 5.88 -5.97
CA ALA A 14 4.53 6.30 -4.65
C ALA A 14 4.04 5.13 -3.80
N ASP A 15 4.10 5.24 -2.48
CA ASP A 15 3.19 4.51 -1.62
C ASP A 15 1.74 5.02 -1.78
N PHE A 16 0.77 4.26 -1.30
CA PHE A 16 -0.64 4.64 -1.36
C PHE A 16 -1.15 5.23 -0.05
N ASP A 17 -1.10 4.47 1.04
CA ASP A 17 -1.75 4.82 2.29
C ASP A 17 -1.00 5.98 2.94
N MET A 18 -1.70 7.02 3.38
CA MET A 18 -1.13 8.29 3.89
C MET A 18 -0.25 9.09 2.92
N THR A 19 0.18 8.52 1.79
CA THR A 19 0.97 9.21 0.75
C THR A 19 0.07 9.72 -0.37
N VAL A 20 -0.66 8.84 -1.05
CA VAL A 20 -1.61 9.21 -2.12
C VAL A 20 -2.96 9.58 -1.53
N ALA A 21 -3.41 8.85 -0.51
CA ALA A 21 -4.68 9.10 0.14
C ALA A 21 -4.62 8.75 1.64
N ASP A 22 -5.30 9.55 2.45
CA ASP A 22 -5.59 9.23 3.84
C ASP A 22 -6.70 8.18 3.90
N SER A 23 -6.29 6.92 4.07
CA SER A 23 -7.15 5.75 4.24
C SER A 23 -7.35 5.36 5.71
N PHE A 24 -6.61 5.97 6.64
CA PHE A 24 -6.68 5.63 8.06
C PHE A 24 -7.67 6.50 8.83
N THR A 25 -7.90 7.74 8.40
CA THR A 25 -9.04 8.53 8.89
C THR A 25 -10.33 7.82 8.47
N PRO A 26 -11.21 7.42 9.40
CA PRO A 26 -12.41 6.67 9.03
C PRO A 26 -13.36 7.47 8.12
N PRO A 27 -14.11 6.79 7.23
CA PRO A 27 -15.17 7.44 6.47
C PRO A 27 -16.26 7.98 7.39
N PRO A 28 -16.91 9.11 7.05
CA PRO A 28 -18.00 9.67 7.87
C PRO A 28 -19.13 8.67 8.10
N GLY A 29 -19.31 8.23 9.35
CA GLY A 29 -20.34 7.25 9.73
C GLY A 29 -20.12 5.82 9.22
N GLY A 30 -18.94 5.53 8.68
CA GLY A 30 -18.62 4.24 8.08
C GLY A 30 -17.62 3.40 8.90
N VAL A 31 -17.12 2.34 8.26
CA VAL A 31 -16.15 1.39 8.84
C VAL A 31 -14.74 1.80 8.40
N GLY A 32 -13.90 2.21 9.35
CA GLY A 32 -12.47 2.46 9.12
C GLY A 32 -11.64 1.17 9.13
N VAL A 33 -10.34 1.30 8.82
CA VAL A 33 -9.40 0.15 8.78
C VAL A 33 -9.39 -0.64 10.10
N PRO A 34 -9.26 -0.02 11.29
CA PRO A 34 -9.25 -0.77 12.55
C PRO A 34 -10.54 -1.57 12.78
N GLN A 35 -11.70 -0.96 12.52
CA GLN A 35 -13.00 -1.61 12.69
C GLN A 35 -13.19 -2.76 11.70
N ALA A 36 -12.75 -2.59 10.44
CA ALA A 36 -12.83 -3.64 9.44
C ALA A 36 -11.98 -4.86 9.83
N CYS A 37 -10.80 -4.63 10.41
CA CYS A 37 -9.97 -5.71 10.91
C CYS A 37 -10.59 -6.38 12.16
N GLU A 38 -11.16 -5.63 13.10
CA GLU A 38 -11.90 -6.20 14.24
C GLU A 38 -13.05 -7.10 13.74
N HIS A 39 -13.87 -6.61 12.81
CA HIS A 39 -14.96 -7.39 12.23
C HIS A 39 -14.46 -8.64 11.51
N ALA A 40 -13.34 -8.56 10.79
CA ALA A 40 -12.75 -9.71 10.12
C ALA A 40 -12.30 -10.77 11.15
N LEU A 41 -11.62 -10.37 12.21
CA LEU A 41 -11.16 -11.31 13.25
C LEU A 41 -12.33 -11.93 14.02
N GLU A 42 -13.36 -11.15 14.34
CA GLU A 42 -14.59 -11.67 14.95
C GLU A 42 -15.31 -12.65 14.01
N ALA A 43 -15.36 -12.35 12.71
CA ALA A 43 -15.96 -13.24 11.73
C ALA A 43 -15.21 -14.58 11.60
N LEU A 44 -13.87 -14.55 11.62
CA LEU A 44 -13.02 -15.73 11.51
C LEU A 44 -12.96 -16.56 12.80
N PHE A 45 -12.85 -15.91 13.96
CA PHE A 45 -12.53 -16.54 15.24
C PHE A 45 -13.62 -16.40 16.31
N GLY A 46 -14.79 -15.86 15.95
CA GLY A 46 -15.90 -15.63 16.86
C GLY A 46 -15.54 -14.71 18.02
N GLU A 47 -16.03 -15.05 19.21
CA GLU A 47 -15.79 -14.29 20.45
C GLU A 47 -14.31 -14.19 20.85
N HIS A 48 -13.42 -14.97 20.24
CA HIS A 48 -11.98 -14.92 20.52
C HIS A 48 -11.21 -13.91 19.66
N GLY A 49 -11.77 -13.44 18.53
CA GLY A 49 -11.05 -12.59 17.60
C GLY A 49 -10.56 -11.29 18.23
N LYS A 50 -11.47 -10.52 18.83
CA LYS A 50 -11.17 -9.25 19.48
C LYS A 50 -10.25 -9.40 20.72
N PRO A 51 -10.48 -10.34 21.66
CA PRO A 51 -9.55 -10.56 22.76
C PRO A 51 -8.12 -10.93 22.33
N LEU A 52 -7.95 -11.63 21.21
CA LEU A 52 -6.63 -11.95 20.67
C LEU A 52 -5.92 -10.71 20.14
N LEU A 53 -6.64 -9.85 19.42
CA LEU A 53 -6.13 -8.57 18.93
C LEU A 53 -5.69 -7.65 20.08
N GLU A 54 -6.52 -7.53 21.13
CA GLU A 54 -6.18 -6.72 22.31
C GLU A 54 -4.92 -7.24 23.01
N LYS A 55 -4.75 -8.56 23.11
CA LYS A 55 -3.56 -9.18 23.72
C LYS A 55 -2.25 -8.90 22.99
N ILE A 56 -2.30 -8.73 21.67
CA ILE A 56 -1.10 -8.39 20.87
C ILE A 56 -0.87 -6.88 20.76
N GLY A 57 -1.69 -6.06 21.45
CA GLY A 57 -1.55 -4.60 21.48
C GLY A 57 -2.31 -3.86 20.38
N GLY A 58 -3.25 -4.51 19.69
CA GLY A 58 -4.05 -3.90 18.63
C GLY A 58 -3.32 -3.84 17.28
N PHE A 59 -3.77 -2.94 16.41
CA PHE A 59 -3.15 -2.70 15.09
C PHE A 59 -2.01 -1.70 15.23
N VAL A 60 -0.77 -2.19 15.30
CA VAL A 60 0.41 -1.32 15.42
C VAL A 60 1.33 -1.53 14.24
N ASN A 61 1.19 -0.72 13.18
CA ASN A 61 2.03 -0.69 11.98
C ASN A 61 2.48 -2.08 11.45
N GLN A 62 1.60 -3.08 11.53
CA GLN A 62 1.89 -4.47 11.14
C GLN A 62 1.27 -4.79 9.79
N SER A 63 1.99 -5.58 8.99
CA SER A 63 1.40 -6.20 7.80
C SER A 63 0.34 -7.23 8.21
N PRO A 64 -0.60 -7.59 7.31
CA PRO A 64 -1.56 -8.66 7.59
C PRO A 64 -0.91 -9.98 7.99
N GLY A 65 0.24 -10.32 7.40
CA GLY A 65 0.99 -11.54 7.71
C GLY A 65 1.54 -11.51 9.15
N GLU A 66 2.18 -10.42 9.54
CA GLU A 66 2.71 -10.22 10.90
C GLU A 66 1.60 -10.30 11.95
N LEU A 67 0.47 -9.61 11.70
CA LEU A 67 -0.69 -9.62 12.58
C LEU A 67 -1.22 -11.04 12.78
N MET A 68 -1.46 -11.77 11.68
CA MET A 68 -2.01 -13.13 11.76
C MET A 68 -1.03 -14.10 12.42
N GLN A 69 0.28 -13.94 12.19
CA GLN A 69 1.30 -14.74 12.86
C GLN A 69 1.32 -14.49 14.38
N ALA A 70 1.18 -13.22 14.81
CA ALA A 70 1.06 -12.87 16.22
C ALA A 70 -0.22 -13.48 16.85
N ILE A 71 -1.35 -13.41 16.14
CA ILE A 71 -2.63 -14.01 16.59
C ILE A 71 -2.52 -15.52 16.75
N PHE A 72 -1.94 -16.23 15.77
CA PHE A 72 -1.73 -17.68 15.86
C PHE A 72 -0.81 -18.06 17.01
N THR A 73 0.25 -17.27 17.23
CA THR A 73 1.19 -17.48 18.34
C THR A 73 0.53 -17.28 19.70
N MET A 74 -0.30 -16.24 19.86
CA MET A 74 -1.04 -16.01 21.11
C MET A 74 -2.20 -17.00 21.31
N GLY A 75 -2.81 -17.44 20.22
CA GLY A 75 -3.95 -18.33 20.20
C GLY A 75 -3.63 -19.81 20.13
N MET A 76 -2.38 -20.26 20.37
CA MET A 76 -1.96 -21.67 20.23
C MET A 76 -2.83 -22.69 20.98
N LYS A 77 -3.55 -22.28 22.01
CA LYS A 77 -4.46 -23.14 22.78
C LYS A 77 -5.88 -23.20 22.22
N LEU A 78 -6.18 -22.43 21.17
CA LEU A 78 -7.48 -22.33 20.54
C LEU A 78 -7.45 -23.05 19.18
N PRO A 79 -8.58 -23.62 18.73
CA PRO A 79 -8.66 -24.30 17.44
C PRO A 79 -8.87 -23.28 16.30
N LEU A 80 -7.99 -22.28 16.17
CA LEU A 80 -8.15 -21.15 15.24
C LEU A 80 -8.34 -21.60 13.79
N ALA A 81 -7.59 -22.62 13.34
CA ALA A 81 -7.73 -23.16 11.99
C ALA A 81 -9.12 -23.78 11.76
N ALA A 82 -9.68 -24.50 12.75
CA ALA A 82 -11.03 -25.06 12.63
C ALA A 82 -12.11 -23.98 12.63
N MET A 83 -11.93 -22.92 13.42
CA MET A 83 -12.84 -21.76 13.42
C MET A 83 -12.85 -21.06 12.05
N ALA A 84 -11.65 -20.77 11.51
CA ALA A 84 -11.51 -20.17 10.19
C ALA A 84 -12.03 -21.09 9.07
N ARG A 85 -11.92 -22.42 9.21
CA ARG A 85 -12.50 -23.38 8.26
C ARG A 85 -14.02 -23.27 8.21
N ASN A 86 -14.69 -23.17 9.36
CA ASN A 86 -16.15 -22.99 9.40
C ASN A 86 -16.56 -21.68 8.71
N TYR A 87 -15.75 -20.63 8.86
CA TYR A 87 -15.95 -19.36 8.14
C TYR A 87 -15.72 -19.52 6.63
N PHE A 88 -14.65 -20.21 6.23
CA PHE A 88 -14.33 -20.53 4.84
C PHE A 88 -15.49 -21.24 4.14
N GLU A 89 -16.02 -22.31 4.73
CA GLU A 89 -17.10 -23.13 4.16
C GLU A 89 -18.39 -22.33 3.92
N ARG A 90 -18.57 -21.23 4.66
CA ARG A 90 -19.74 -20.35 4.53
C ARG A 90 -19.53 -19.18 3.58
N GLU A 91 -18.36 -18.55 3.62
CA GLU A 91 -18.16 -17.21 3.05
C GLU A 91 -17.17 -17.17 1.88
N ALA A 92 -16.40 -18.24 1.63
CA ALA A 92 -15.30 -18.21 0.65
C ALA A 92 -15.76 -17.76 -0.74
N ASP A 93 -16.91 -18.22 -1.22
CA ASP A 93 -17.45 -17.84 -2.52
C ASP A 93 -17.73 -16.33 -2.62
N TYR A 94 -18.28 -15.72 -1.57
CA TYR A 94 -18.56 -14.28 -1.51
C TYR A 94 -17.30 -13.42 -1.40
N LEU A 95 -16.21 -13.99 -0.89
CA LEU A 95 -14.93 -13.30 -0.71
C LEU A 95 -14.02 -13.38 -1.94
N ARG A 96 -14.35 -14.20 -2.95
CA ARG A 96 -13.53 -14.39 -4.15
C ARG A 96 -13.28 -13.09 -4.92
N GLU A 97 -14.26 -12.20 -4.95
CA GLU A 97 -14.19 -10.95 -5.72
C GLU A 97 -13.40 -9.85 -5.02
N CYS A 98 -13.04 -10.01 -3.74
CA CYS A 98 -12.32 -8.98 -3.00
C CYS A 98 -10.86 -8.84 -3.45
N VAL A 99 -10.26 -9.86 -4.06
CA VAL A 99 -8.89 -9.82 -4.60
C VAL A 99 -8.93 -10.37 -6.03
N PRO A 100 -8.24 -9.74 -7.00
CA PRO A 100 -8.30 -10.15 -8.40
C PRO A 100 -7.85 -11.60 -8.63
N ILE A 101 -8.40 -12.24 -9.66
CA ILE A 101 -8.00 -13.60 -10.05
C ILE A 101 -6.51 -13.63 -10.39
N GLY A 102 -5.80 -14.62 -9.85
CA GLY A 102 -4.35 -14.79 -10.04
C GLY A 102 -3.48 -13.98 -9.07
N LYS A 103 -4.09 -13.24 -8.14
CA LYS A 103 -3.41 -12.51 -7.05
C LYS A 103 -3.81 -13.08 -5.68
N GLY A 104 -2.92 -12.90 -4.69
CA GLY A 104 -3.09 -13.45 -3.35
C GLY A 104 -2.99 -14.98 -3.31
N HIS A 105 -3.25 -15.56 -2.14
CA HIS A 105 -3.42 -17.02 -2.06
C HIS A 105 -4.78 -17.42 -2.63
N PRO A 106 -4.90 -18.57 -3.31
CA PRO A 106 -6.20 -19.08 -3.71
C PRO A 106 -7.01 -19.47 -2.47
N LEU A 107 -8.31 -19.13 -2.46
CA LEU A 107 -9.25 -19.61 -1.45
C LEU A 107 -9.65 -21.07 -1.72
N VAL A 108 -8.68 -21.98 -1.56
CA VAL A 108 -8.85 -23.43 -1.62
C VAL A 108 -8.35 -24.00 -0.30
N TRP A 109 -9.22 -24.69 0.45
CA TRP A 109 -8.81 -25.23 1.75
C TRP A 109 -7.88 -26.43 1.59
N GLU A 110 -6.67 -26.32 2.14
CA GLU A 110 -5.63 -27.34 2.12
C GLU A 110 -5.03 -27.51 3.52
N GLU A 111 -5.05 -28.74 4.05
CA GLU A 111 -4.64 -29.01 5.44
C GLU A 111 -3.17 -28.70 5.71
N ASN A 112 -2.31 -28.79 4.68
CA ASN A 112 -0.89 -28.46 4.76
C ASN A 112 -0.58 -26.97 4.57
N ASN A 113 -1.59 -26.12 4.31
CA ASN A 113 -1.41 -24.71 3.99
C ASN A 113 -2.39 -23.79 4.75
N GLN A 114 -2.95 -24.27 5.86
CA GLN A 114 -4.03 -23.60 6.60
C GLN A 114 -3.70 -22.14 6.94
N PHE A 115 -2.47 -21.83 7.36
CA PHE A 115 -2.09 -20.47 7.75
C PHE A 115 -2.30 -19.46 6.62
N ASN A 116 -1.82 -19.76 5.42
CA ASN A 116 -1.92 -18.84 4.28
C ASN A 116 -3.38 -18.66 3.83
N ILE A 117 -4.19 -19.71 3.92
CA ILE A 117 -5.62 -19.64 3.61
C ILE A 117 -6.35 -18.79 4.65
N VAL A 118 -6.00 -18.94 5.94
CA VAL A 118 -6.58 -18.14 7.03
C VAL A 118 -6.18 -16.67 6.90
N LEU A 119 -4.91 -16.40 6.56
CA LEU A 119 -4.43 -15.06 6.25
C LEU A 119 -5.22 -14.44 5.08
N GLU A 120 -5.46 -15.20 4.02
CA GLU A 120 -6.21 -14.72 2.86
C GLU A 120 -7.70 -14.47 3.20
N LEU A 121 -8.32 -15.34 4.01
CA LEU A 121 -9.67 -15.11 4.53
C LEU A 121 -9.75 -13.81 5.34
N PHE A 122 -8.78 -13.58 6.22
CA PHE A 122 -8.69 -12.34 7.00
C PHE A 122 -8.60 -11.11 6.10
N VAL A 123 -7.68 -11.14 5.12
CA VAL A 123 -7.48 -10.05 4.16
C VAL A 123 -8.78 -9.72 3.42
N ARG A 124 -9.44 -10.72 2.85
CA ARG A 124 -10.67 -10.53 2.06
C ARG A 124 -11.85 -10.10 2.92
N ALA A 125 -12.00 -10.69 4.11
CA ALA A 125 -13.05 -10.33 5.06
C ALA A 125 -12.90 -8.87 5.55
N LYS A 126 -11.67 -8.41 5.79
CA LYS A 126 -11.35 -7.01 6.10
C LYS A 126 -11.65 -6.09 4.92
N LEU A 127 -11.27 -6.49 3.72
CA LEU A 127 -11.36 -5.66 2.53
C LEU A 127 -12.81 -5.41 2.08
N ARG A 128 -13.68 -6.41 2.23
CA ARG A 128 -15.10 -6.32 1.82
C ARG A 128 -15.84 -5.09 2.37
N PRO A 129 -15.89 -4.83 3.70
CA PRO A 129 -16.57 -3.64 4.21
C PRO A 129 -15.86 -2.35 3.81
N LEU A 130 -14.53 -2.34 3.70
CA LEU A 130 -13.75 -1.14 3.32
C LEU A 130 -14.03 -0.71 1.88
N VAL A 131 -14.06 -1.66 0.94
CA VAL A 131 -14.37 -1.39 -0.47
C VAL A 131 -15.74 -0.74 -0.62
N ALA A 132 -16.71 -1.16 0.19
CA ALA A 132 -18.06 -0.58 0.18
C ALA A 132 -18.12 0.86 0.71
N GLN A 133 -17.09 1.34 1.42
CA GLN A 133 -17.02 2.73 1.90
C GLN A 133 -16.39 3.70 0.89
N ILE A 134 -15.74 3.18 -0.16
CA ILE A 134 -15.02 4.02 -1.12
C ILE A 134 -16.00 4.93 -1.85
N SER A 135 -15.69 6.21 -1.84
CA SER A 135 -16.51 7.28 -2.41
C SER A 135 -15.63 8.48 -2.78
N LYS A 136 -16.22 9.51 -3.39
CA LYS A 136 -15.53 10.78 -3.68
C LYS A 136 -14.98 11.49 -2.42
N THR A 137 -15.44 11.10 -1.23
CA THR A 137 -15.06 11.72 0.04
C THR A 137 -14.18 10.83 0.92
N TRP A 138 -13.98 9.56 0.55
CA TRP A 138 -13.11 8.65 1.31
C TRP A 138 -12.62 7.49 0.44
N PRO A 139 -11.34 7.09 0.51
CA PRO A 139 -10.21 7.77 1.16
C PRO A 139 -10.03 9.22 0.72
N VAL A 140 -9.50 10.08 1.58
CA VAL A 140 -9.30 11.50 1.24
C VAL A 140 -7.99 11.63 0.45
N PRO A 141 -8.00 12.08 -0.81
CA PRO A 141 -6.77 12.28 -1.57
C PRO A 141 -5.84 13.27 -0.89
N SER A 142 -4.54 13.00 -0.91
CA SER A 142 -3.54 13.94 -0.41
C SER A 142 -3.62 15.28 -1.14
N PRO A 143 -3.50 16.42 -0.44
CA PRO A 143 -3.62 17.74 -1.04
C PRO A 143 -2.71 17.95 -2.27
N GLY A 144 -3.31 18.32 -3.40
CA GLY A 144 -2.64 18.54 -4.68
C GLY A 144 -2.33 17.28 -5.51
N PHE A 145 -2.65 16.07 -5.01
CA PHE A 145 -2.25 14.81 -5.64
C PHE A 145 -2.73 14.69 -7.10
N PHE A 146 -4.00 14.93 -7.38
CA PHE A 146 -4.52 14.79 -8.74
C PHE A 146 -3.95 15.83 -9.71
N GLU A 147 -3.66 17.06 -9.26
CA GLU A 147 -2.97 18.05 -10.10
C GLU A 147 -1.56 17.58 -10.46
N PHE A 148 -0.86 16.97 -9.50
CA PHE A 148 0.47 16.41 -9.72
C PHE A 148 0.44 15.26 -10.72
N VAL A 149 -0.48 14.29 -10.57
CA VAL A 149 -0.65 13.18 -11.52
C VAL A 149 -1.00 13.69 -12.92
N GLN A 150 -1.89 14.69 -13.02
CA GLN A 150 -2.22 15.32 -14.31
C GLN A 150 -0.99 15.99 -14.94
N SER A 151 -0.15 16.64 -14.13
CA SER A 151 1.08 17.27 -14.59
C SER A 151 2.09 16.22 -15.09
N LEU A 152 2.30 15.12 -14.36
CA LEU A 152 3.14 14.00 -14.80
C LEU A 152 2.70 13.47 -16.16
N ARG A 153 1.38 13.25 -16.34
CA ARG A 153 0.82 12.83 -17.63
C ARG A 153 1.09 13.85 -18.73
N GLY A 154 0.93 15.15 -18.45
CA GLY A 154 1.22 16.22 -19.40
C GLY A 154 2.68 16.25 -19.87
N PHE A 155 3.61 15.81 -19.02
CA PHE A 155 5.03 15.67 -19.35
C PHE A 155 5.41 14.27 -19.87
N GLY A 156 4.47 13.34 -19.99
CA GLY A 156 4.75 11.96 -20.40
C GLY A 156 5.58 11.17 -19.40
N ILE A 157 5.58 11.56 -18.12
CA ILE A 157 6.28 10.86 -17.04
C ILE A 157 5.35 9.80 -16.45
N PRO A 158 5.68 8.50 -16.53
CA PRO A 158 4.86 7.45 -15.96
C PRO A 158 4.75 7.56 -14.44
N PHE A 159 3.59 7.17 -13.94
CA PHE A 159 3.28 7.11 -12.51
C PHE A 159 2.84 5.69 -12.14
N GLY A 160 3.30 5.21 -10.99
CA GLY A 160 2.89 3.93 -10.43
C GLY A 160 2.91 3.91 -8.90
N ILE A 161 2.35 2.86 -8.33
CA ILE A 161 2.21 2.69 -6.88
C ILE A 161 2.88 1.38 -6.45
N ILE A 162 3.69 1.45 -5.39
CA ILE A 162 4.24 0.30 -4.67
C ILE A 162 3.66 0.34 -3.26
N THR A 163 2.82 -0.62 -2.88
CA THR A 163 2.12 -0.57 -1.59
C THR A 163 1.83 -1.95 -1.01
N ALA A 164 1.69 -2.02 0.31
CA ALA A 164 1.18 -3.22 0.99
C ALA A 164 -0.36 -3.33 0.93
N GLY A 165 -1.04 -2.30 0.42
CA GLY A 165 -2.48 -2.26 0.21
C GLY A 165 -2.98 -3.27 -0.83
N HIS A 166 -4.25 -3.10 -1.22
CA HIS A 166 -5.00 -4.08 -2.04
C HIS A 166 -5.46 -3.47 -3.37
N ASP A 167 -5.37 -4.25 -4.45
CA ASP A 167 -5.68 -3.79 -5.82
C ASP A 167 -7.09 -3.21 -5.93
N VAL A 168 -8.10 -3.97 -5.50
CA VAL A 168 -9.52 -3.58 -5.65
C VAL A 168 -9.80 -2.27 -4.91
N PHE A 169 -9.16 -2.06 -3.76
CA PHE A 169 -9.30 -0.83 -2.99
C PHE A 169 -8.78 0.38 -3.77
N ILE A 170 -7.55 0.27 -4.27
CA ILE A 170 -6.86 1.35 -4.98
C ILE A 170 -7.54 1.62 -6.32
N GLN A 171 -7.91 0.58 -7.06
CA GLN A 171 -8.65 0.70 -8.32
C GLN A 171 -9.97 1.45 -8.11
N ASN A 172 -10.73 1.10 -7.07
CA ASN A 172 -11.98 1.79 -6.77
C ASN A 172 -11.77 3.23 -6.34
N PHE A 173 -10.71 3.55 -5.60
CA PHE A 173 -10.33 4.93 -5.28
C PHE A 173 -10.11 5.75 -6.57
N PHE A 174 -9.27 5.28 -7.49
CA PHE A 174 -9.03 5.98 -8.76
C PHE A 174 -10.30 6.07 -9.61
N ALA A 175 -11.11 5.00 -9.65
CA ALA A 175 -12.35 4.96 -10.41
C ALA A 175 -13.38 5.97 -9.89
N VAL A 176 -13.62 6.04 -8.57
CA VAL A 176 -14.54 7.04 -8.02
C VAL A 176 -14.02 8.43 -8.26
N HIS A 177 -12.71 8.67 -8.34
CA HIS A 177 -12.14 9.99 -8.65
C HIS A 177 -12.03 10.30 -10.16
N GLU A 178 -12.48 9.40 -11.05
CA GLU A 178 -12.41 9.56 -12.50
C GLU A 178 -10.98 9.79 -13.02
N VAL A 179 -10.01 9.16 -12.35
CA VAL A 179 -8.59 9.18 -12.74
C VAL A 179 -8.20 7.79 -13.19
N GLU A 180 -7.35 7.71 -14.21
CA GLU A 180 -6.82 6.43 -14.69
C GLU A 180 -6.03 5.74 -13.57
N VAL A 181 -6.24 4.43 -13.42
CA VAL A 181 -5.49 3.64 -12.46
C VAL A 181 -4.03 3.55 -12.93
N PRO A 182 -3.05 3.97 -12.11
CA PRO A 182 -1.64 3.85 -12.47
C PRO A 182 -1.18 2.39 -12.41
N VAL A 183 0.06 2.11 -12.81
CA VAL A 183 0.64 0.77 -12.63
C VAL A 183 0.71 0.46 -11.13
N LEU A 184 0.15 -0.68 -10.72
CA LEU A 184 0.09 -1.10 -9.32
C LEU A 184 1.00 -2.32 -9.07
N LEU A 185 1.89 -2.21 -8.08
CA LEU A 185 2.49 -3.33 -7.36
C LEU A 185 1.95 -3.33 -5.94
N THR A 186 1.02 -4.24 -5.64
CA THR A 186 0.33 -4.29 -4.35
C THR A 186 0.76 -5.50 -3.53
N GLY A 187 0.30 -5.58 -2.28
CA GLY A 187 0.49 -6.81 -1.49
C GLY A 187 -0.19 -8.03 -2.11
N ASP A 188 -1.23 -7.83 -2.93
CA ASP A 188 -1.93 -8.92 -3.63
C ASP A 188 -1.05 -9.52 -4.73
N ASP A 189 -0.17 -8.73 -5.36
CA ASP A 189 0.81 -9.24 -6.34
C ASP A 189 1.89 -10.12 -5.70
N ILE A 190 2.22 -9.84 -4.43
CA ILE A 190 3.32 -10.50 -3.72
C ILE A 190 2.83 -11.79 -3.03
N ARG A 191 1.72 -11.72 -2.28
CA ARG A 191 1.20 -12.87 -1.53
C ARG A 191 0.77 -14.00 -2.46
N GLY A 192 1.13 -15.23 -2.13
CA GLY A 192 0.84 -16.41 -2.97
C GLY A 192 1.66 -16.52 -4.25
N SER A 193 2.59 -15.59 -4.50
CA SER A 193 3.52 -15.65 -5.63
C SER A 193 4.85 -16.33 -5.24
N LYS A 194 5.77 -16.47 -6.20
CA LYS A 194 7.16 -16.90 -5.91
C LYS A 194 7.97 -15.87 -5.09
N HIS A 195 7.39 -14.68 -4.87
CA HIS A 195 7.97 -13.56 -4.13
C HIS A 195 7.33 -13.36 -2.77
N ASP A 196 6.53 -14.33 -2.30
CA ASP A 196 5.84 -14.23 -1.03
C ASP A 196 6.80 -13.96 0.14
N GLY A 197 6.34 -13.11 1.07
CA GLY A 197 7.15 -12.61 2.18
C GLY A 197 8.08 -11.43 1.86
N ILE A 198 8.19 -10.99 0.59
CA ILE A 198 8.90 -9.75 0.27
C ILE A 198 8.05 -8.54 0.67
N GLU A 199 8.63 -7.62 1.43
CA GLU A 199 7.96 -6.40 1.89
C GLU A 199 8.93 -5.21 1.92
N LYS A 200 8.41 -3.99 2.07
CA LYS A 200 9.27 -2.80 2.23
C LYS A 200 10.08 -2.97 3.53
N PRO A 201 11.40 -2.69 3.53
CA PRO A 201 12.16 -1.90 2.56
C PRO A 201 12.94 -2.72 1.49
N ASP A 202 12.52 -3.93 1.12
CA ASP A 202 13.26 -4.78 0.17
C ASP A 202 13.30 -4.19 -1.25
N ALA A 203 14.51 -3.95 -1.78
CA ALA A 203 14.74 -3.38 -3.11
C ALA A 203 14.16 -4.25 -4.25
N LYS A 204 13.91 -5.54 -4.02
CA LYS A 204 13.29 -6.43 -5.00
C LYS A 204 11.91 -5.94 -5.42
N LEU A 205 11.19 -5.22 -4.55
CA LEU A 205 9.91 -4.59 -4.90
C LEU A 205 10.06 -3.60 -6.07
N PHE A 206 11.16 -2.85 -6.14
CA PHE A 206 11.39 -1.94 -7.26
C PHE A 206 11.67 -2.67 -8.56
N GLU A 207 12.39 -3.81 -8.51
CA GLU A 207 12.59 -4.65 -9.70
C GLU A 207 11.25 -5.15 -10.25
N LEU A 208 10.39 -5.70 -9.37
CA LEU A 208 9.04 -6.16 -9.74
C LEU A 208 8.16 -5.01 -10.25
N PHE A 209 8.31 -3.82 -9.69
CA PHE A 209 7.58 -2.63 -10.13
C PHE A 209 8.00 -2.21 -11.54
N LEU A 210 9.29 -2.20 -11.85
CA LEU A 210 9.79 -1.89 -13.20
C LEU A 210 9.39 -2.96 -14.22
N GLU A 211 9.34 -4.25 -13.83
CA GLU A 211 8.82 -5.34 -14.66
C GLU A 211 7.37 -5.08 -15.10
N LYS A 212 6.53 -4.51 -14.22
CA LYS A 212 5.14 -4.15 -14.56
C LYS A 212 5.00 -3.03 -15.59
N PHE A 213 6.01 -2.17 -15.74
CA PHE A 213 6.09 -1.20 -16.85
C PHE A 213 6.62 -1.82 -18.15
N GLY A 214 7.02 -3.10 -18.14
CA GLY A 214 7.69 -3.74 -19.28
C GLY A 214 9.13 -3.25 -19.48
N TRP A 215 9.72 -2.57 -18.49
CA TRP A 215 11.07 -2.04 -18.56
C TRP A 215 12.08 -3.08 -18.18
N MET A 216 12.50 -3.87 -19.18
CA MET A 216 13.57 -4.87 -19.02
C MET A 216 14.97 -4.26 -19.10
N GLN A 217 15.08 -2.98 -19.47
CA GLN A 217 16.35 -2.24 -19.51
C GLN A 217 16.49 -1.37 -18.26
N PRO A 218 17.71 -1.24 -17.72
CA PRO A 218 17.94 -0.47 -16.51
C PRO A 218 17.66 1.02 -16.75
N ILE A 219 16.69 1.56 -16.02
CA ILE A 219 16.50 3.00 -15.85
C ILE A 219 17.49 3.47 -14.78
N ALA A 220 18.12 4.63 -15.00
CA ALA A 220 19.03 5.19 -14.02
C ALA A 220 18.26 5.45 -12.71
N ALA A 221 18.72 4.90 -11.58
CA ALA A 221 18.05 5.10 -10.30
C ALA A 221 17.92 6.59 -9.93
N SER A 222 18.85 7.44 -10.39
CA SER A 222 18.80 8.90 -10.22
C SER A 222 17.67 9.59 -10.98
N SER A 223 17.11 8.97 -12.03
CA SER A 223 15.93 9.48 -12.75
C SER A 223 14.61 8.95 -12.21
N ILE A 224 14.63 8.14 -11.16
CA ILE A 224 13.42 7.63 -10.50
C ILE A 224 13.20 8.41 -9.20
N LEU A 225 11.96 8.88 -9.02
CA LEU A 225 11.49 9.48 -7.79
C LEU A 225 10.51 8.52 -7.10
N TYR A 226 10.78 8.18 -5.84
CA TYR A 226 9.84 7.45 -5.00
C TYR A 226 9.29 8.37 -3.91
N LEU A 227 7.98 8.33 -3.69
CA LEU A 227 7.28 9.14 -2.70
C LEU A 227 6.67 8.22 -1.63
N GLY A 228 6.76 8.59 -0.36
CA GLY A 228 6.20 7.79 0.73
C GLY A 228 6.14 8.58 2.04
N ASP A 229 5.37 8.13 3.01
CA ASP A 229 5.16 8.78 4.30
C ASP A 229 5.98 8.13 5.44
N ASP A 230 6.45 6.88 5.25
CA ASP A 230 7.24 6.17 6.25
C ASP A 230 8.74 6.21 5.88
N ILE A 231 9.54 6.93 6.69
CA ILE A 231 10.98 7.03 6.48
C ILE A 231 11.73 5.69 6.56
N ASN A 232 11.23 4.74 7.35
CA ASN A 232 11.89 3.44 7.54
C ASN A 232 11.49 2.47 6.43
N ARG A 233 10.21 2.43 6.05
CA ARG A 233 9.69 1.52 5.02
C ARG A 233 9.93 2.08 3.63
N ASP A 234 9.37 3.24 3.32
CA ASP A 234 9.48 3.85 2.00
C ASP A 234 10.86 4.47 1.77
N GLY A 235 11.37 5.18 2.78
CA GLY A 235 12.72 5.72 2.72
C GLY A 235 13.77 4.62 2.66
N GLY A 236 13.57 3.52 3.40
CA GLY A 236 14.41 2.33 3.32
C GLY A 236 14.37 1.67 1.94
N LEU A 237 13.18 1.50 1.35
CA LEU A 237 13.02 0.97 -0.01
C LEU A 237 13.77 1.84 -1.03
N ALA A 238 13.59 3.16 -0.95
CA ALA A 238 14.27 4.09 -1.83
C ALA A 238 15.79 4.05 -1.67
N HIS A 239 16.26 3.98 -0.43
CA HIS A 239 17.68 3.85 -0.09
C HIS A 239 18.29 2.58 -0.68
N ASN A 240 17.66 1.42 -0.43
CA ASN A 240 18.14 0.12 -0.88
C ASN A 240 18.14 0.00 -2.41
N THR A 241 17.26 0.72 -3.09
CA THR A 241 17.20 0.79 -4.57
C THR A 241 18.11 1.89 -5.15
N GLY A 242 18.59 2.82 -4.33
CA GLY A 242 19.39 3.97 -4.76
C GLY A 242 18.61 5.06 -5.52
N VAL A 243 17.27 5.04 -5.46
CA VAL A 243 16.41 6.05 -6.11
C VAL A 243 16.29 7.31 -5.26
N ARG A 244 15.73 8.38 -5.84
CA ARG A 244 15.44 9.61 -5.10
C ARG A 244 14.21 9.40 -4.21
N PHE A 245 14.20 9.99 -3.01
CA PHE A 245 13.09 9.84 -2.07
C PHE A 245 12.46 11.19 -1.70
N GLY A 246 11.14 11.30 -1.85
CA GLY A 246 10.35 12.38 -1.28
C GLY A 246 9.54 11.86 -0.09
N LEU A 247 9.89 12.31 1.12
CA LEU A 247 9.11 12.04 2.32
C LEU A 247 7.89 12.97 2.35
N TYR A 248 6.70 12.39 2.21
CA TYR A 248 5.45 13.09 2.41
C TYR A 248 5.19 13.24 3.90
N SER A 249 5.17 14.48 4.38
CA SER A 249 4.88 14.77 5.79
C SER A 249 4.17 16.13 5.89
N PRO A 250 2.82 16.13 5.78
CA PRO A 250 2.03 17.36 5.76
C PRO A 250 2.00 18.08 7.11
N PHE A 251 2.29 17.38 8.22
CA PHE A 251 2.12 17.92 9.57
C PHE A 251 3.42 18.00 10.39
N THR A 252 4.50 17.31 9.98
CA THR A 252 5.71 17.19 10.79
C THR A 252 6.95 17.57 9.99
N VAL A 253 7.69 18.58 10.41
CA VAL A 253 9.02 18.86 9.82
C VAL A 253 10.05 18.02 10.55
N TYR A 254 10.66 17.08 9.85
CA TYR A 254 11.74 16.28 10.41
C TYR A 254 13.06 17.04 10.32
N SER A 255 13.87 17.01 11.38
CA SER A 255 15.23 17.52 11.30
C SER A 255 16.06 16.57 10.44
N GLU A 256 16.74 17.10 9.41
CA GLU A 256 17.51 16.42 8.35
C GLU A 256 18.64 15.46 8.85
N ARG A 257 18.81 15.24 10.15
CA ARG A 257 20.10 14.85 10.75
C ARG A 257 20.68 13.51 10.32
N ASN A 258 19.99 12.66 9.56
CA ASN A 258 20.54 11.38 9.06
C ASN A 258 19.94 10.92 7.71
N TRP A 259 19.42 11.83 6.90
CA TRP A 259 18.81 11.42 5.62
C TRP A 259 19.87 11.20 4.54
N SER A 260 19.54 10.31 3.59
CA SER A 260 20.31 10.21 2.34
C SER A 260 20.35 11.58 1.65
N PRO A 261 21.47 11.99 1.02
CA PRO A 261 21.52 13.23 0.23
C PRO A 261 20.48 13.30 -0.90
N ARG A 262 19.83 12.18 -1.23
CA ARG A 262 18.77 12.07 -2.24
C ARG A 262 17.35 12.15 -1.67
N THR A 263 17.23 12.45 -0.39
CA THR A 263 15.95 12.58 0.32
C THR A 263 15.58 14.04 0.48
N PHE A 264 14.33 14.38 0.19
CA PHE A 264 13.73 15.67 0.53
C PHE A 264 12.38 15.44 1.21
N GLN A 265 11.85 16.47 1.86
CA GLN A 265 10.53 16.45 2.46
C GLN A 265 9.59 17.39 1.72
N PHE A 266 8.32 17.02 1.61
CA PHE A 266 7.25 17.89 1.11
C PHE A 266 5.96 17.67 1.89
N GLY A 267 5.12 18.70 1.98
CA GLY A 267 3.83 18.65 2.68
C GLY A 267 2.62 18.68 1.75
N HIS A 268 2.81 19.12 0.51
CA HIS A 268 1.73 19.26 -0.47
C HIS A 268 2.23 18.86 -1.87
N PHE A 269 1.43 18.11 -2.63
CA PHE A 269 1.84 17.66 -3.97
C PHE A 269 1.98 18.81 -4.98
N SER A 270 1.35 19.95 -4.74
CA SER A 270 1.57 21.17 -5.55
C SER A 270 3.03 21.64 -5.53
N ASP A 271 3.76 21.41 -4.45
CA ASP A 271 5.17 21.78 -4.35
C ASP A 271 6.00 20.97 -5.36
N LEU A 272 5.65 19.69 -5.52
CA LEU A 272 6.23 18.81 -6.54
C LEU A 272 5.82 19.26 -7.93
N THR A 273 4.55 19.64 -8.14
CA THR A 273 4.07 20.16 -9.43
C THR A 273 4.86 21.41 -9.86
N HIS A 274 5.08 22.35 -8.95
CA HIS A 274 5.86 23.55 -9.24
C HIS A 274 7.32 23.22 -9.57
N ALA A 275 7.96 22.36 -8.77
CA ALA A 275 9.33 21.93 -9.02
C ALA A 275 9.49 21.17 -10.34
N LEU A 276 8.51 20.33 -10.70
CA LEU A 276 8.49 19.60 -11.96
C LEU A 276 8.40 20.56 -13.14
N ARG A 277 7.48 21.53 -13.11
CA ARG A 277 7.33 22.55 -14.16
C ARG A 277 8.62 23.37 -14.32
N ALA A 278 9.24 23.78 -13.22
CA ALA A 278 10.49 24.53 -13.25
C ALA A 278 11.65 23.73 -13.88
N GLY A 279 11.82 22.46 -13.51
CA GLY A 279 12.87 21.60 -14.07
C GLY A 279 12.68 21.30 -15.56
N GLN A 280 11.43 21.16 -16.02
CA GLN A 280 11.15 20.95 -17.45
C GLN A 280 11.40 22.20 -18.31
N MET A 281 11.17 23.40 -17.76
CA MET A 281 11.53 24.64 -18.46
C MET A 281 13.05 24.77 -18.63
N GLN A 282 13.83 24.43 -17.59
CA GLN A 282 15.29 24.48 -17.65
C GLN A 282 15.89 23.45 -18.62
N ALA A 283 15.26 22.30 -18.81
CA ALA A 283 15.71 21.29 -19.76
C ALA A 283 15.41 21.64 -21.23
N ALA A 284 14.55 22.64 -21.48
CA ALA A 284 14.17 23.09 -22.82
C ALA A 284 15.02 24.26 -23.34
N GLU A 285 15.83 24.89 -22.47
CA GLU A 285 16.80 25.95 -22.80
C GLU A 285 18.16 25.38 -23.18
#